data_AF-A0A662SPD3-F1
#
_entry.id   AF-A0A662SPD3-F1
#
_cell.length_a   1.000
_cell.length_b   1.000
_cell.length_c   1.000
_cell.angle_alpha   90.00
_cell.angle_beta   90.00
_cell.angle_gamma   90.00
#
_symmetry.space_group_name_H-M   'P 1'
#
loop_
_entity.id
_entity.type
_entity.pdbx_description
1 polymer ?
#
loop_
_entity_poly.entity_id
_entity_poly.type
_entity_poly.pdbx_seq_one_letter_code
_entity_poly.pdbx_strand_id
1 'polypeptide(L)'
;MELEEIGARWDKFARAVELDPAAFASEDPEVRRELVFGALYHLARLVGASAIVVESSDFVSQGERLPLEGGELESYSELESYSEREWICEVILEDEGGCEVTVLAVRYSDGEGFEVFYMEAGEILESFLAGDPCDSRRPPWEEPPPE
;
A
#
# COMPACT_ATOMS: atom_id res chain seq x y z
N MET A 1 -7.34 1.27 -21.93
CA MET A 1 -7.29 0.17 -20.96
C MET A 1 -8.68 0.08 -20.39
N GLU A 2 -9.30 -1.08 -20.53
CA GLU A 2 -10.66 -1.30 -20.02
C GLU A 2 -10.63 -1.36 -18.49
N LEU A 3 -11.75 -1.02 -17.83
CA LEU A 3 -11.88 -1.03 -16.37
C LEU A 3 -11.47 -2.38 -15.75
N GLU A 4 -11.89 -3.46 -16.40
CA GLU A 4 -11.59 -4.83 -15.98
C GLU A 4 -10.09 -5.15 -16.06
N GLU A 5 -9.38 -4.60 -17.04
CA GLU A 5 -7.93 -4.77 -17.19
C GLU A 5 -7.16 -4.01 -16.10
N ILE A 6 -7.65 -2.83 -15.72
CA ILE A 6 -7.07 -2.00 -14.66
C ILE A 6 -7.15 -2.75 -13.32
N GLY A 7 -8.34 -3.23 -12.96
CA GLY A 7 -8.54 -3.98 -11.70
C GLY A 7 -7.76 -5.28 -11.67
N ALA A 8 -7.82 -6.07 -12.75
CA ALA A 8 -7.12 -7.35 -12.83
C ALA A 8 -5.60 -7.22 -12.71
N ARG A 9 -5.02 -6.08 -13.12
CA ARG A 9 -3.59 -5.82 -12.97
C ARG A 9 -3.19 -5.69 -11.50
N TRP A 10 -3.97 -4.92 -10.72
CA TRP A 10 -3.76 -4.80 -9.29
C TRP A 10 -3.97 -6.14 -8.58
N ASP A 11 -5.09 -6.81 -8.83
CA ASP A 11 -5.43 -8.06 -8.17
C ASP A 11 -4.38 -9.15 -8.43
N LYS A 12 -3.89 -9.24 -9.66
CA LYS A 12 -2.81 -10.17 -10.02
C LYS A 12 -1.51 -9.86 -9.26
N PHE A 13 -1.18 -8.59 -9.10
CA PHE A 13 0.00 -8.17 -8.35
C PHE A 13 -0.16 -8.49 -6.85
N ALA A 14 -1.25 -8.04 -6.23
CA ALA A 14 -1.52 -8.28 -4.82
C ALA A 14 -1.56 -9.79 -4.49
N ARG A 15 -2.19 -10.59 -5.36
CA ARG A 15 -2.20 -12.06 -5.22
C ARG A 15 -0.82 -12.68 -5.39
N ALA A 16 0.05 -12.13 -6.23
CA ALA A 16 1.43 -12.61 -6.35
C ALA A 16 2.23 -12.31 -5.07
N VAL A 17 2.03 -11.14 -4.46
CA VAL A 17 2.64 -10.78 -3.18
C VAL A 17 2.14 -11.69 -2.06
N GLU A 18 0.84 -11.99 -2.00
CA GLU A 18 0.30 -12.95 -1.03
C GLU A 18 0.88 -14.36 -1.17
N LEU A 19 1.11 -14.80 -2.42
CA LEU A 19 1.65 -16.14 -2.69
C LEU A 19 3.14 -16.28 -2.37
N ASP A 20 3.92 -15.20 -2.53
CA ASP A 20 5.35 -15.16 -2.23
C ASP A 20 5.77 -13.81 -1.63
N PRO A 21 5.40 -13.55 -0.37
CA PRO A 21 5.71 -12.28 0.29
C PRO A 21 7.21 -12.11 0.55
N ALA A 22 7.94 -13.22 0.67
CA ALA A 22 9.39 -13.20 0.86
C ALA A 22 10.10 -12.67 -0.39
N ALA A 23 9.66 -13.07 -1.60
CA ALA A 23 10.19 -12.52 -2.83
C ALA A 23 9.98 -10.99 -2.88
N PHE A 24 8.75 -10.53 -2.62
CA PHE A 24 8.42 -9.10 -2.58
C PHE A 24 9.26 -8.31 -1.56
N ALA A 25 9.41 -8.84 -0.35
CA ALA A 25 10.21 -8.22 0.71
C ALA A 25 11.71 -8.18 0.37
N SER A 26 12.20 -9.16 -0.40
CA SER A 26 13.61 -9.25 -0.81
C SER A 26 13.98 -8.34 -1.99
N GLU A 27 13.00 -7.76 -2.68
CA GLU A 27 13.25 -6.81 -3.76
C GLU A 27 13.88 -5.52 -3.23
N ASP A 28 14.75 -4.91 -4.04
CA ASP A 28 15.27 -3.56 -3.78
C ASP A 28 14.10 -2.56 -3.62
N PRO A 29 14.14 -1.62 -2.66
CA PRO A 29 13.05 -0.69 -2.40
C PRO A 29 12.56 0.05 -3.66
N GLU A 30 13.49 0.53 -4.50
CA GLU A 30 13.17 1.21 -5.76
C GLU A 30 12.40 0.31 -6.74
N VAL A 31 12.79 -0.97 -6.85
CA VAL A 31 12.14 -1.95 -7.72
C VAL A 31 10.74 -2.27 -7.18
N ARG A 32 10.64 -2.49 -5.87
CA ARG A 32 9.36 -2.76 -5.19
C ARG A 32 8.37 -1.62 -5.44
N ARG A 33 8.80 -0.38 -5.26
CA ARG A 33 8.03 0.82 -5.58
C ARG A 33 7.57 0.84 -7.03
N GLU A 34 8.47 0.61 -7.98
CA GLU A 34 8.12 0.60 -9.41
C GLU A 34 7.07 -0.46 -9.75
N LEU A 35 7.16 -1.65 -9.13
CA LEU A 35 6.16 -2.70 -9.27
C LEU A 35 4.80 -2.25 -8.73
N VAL A 36 4.78 -1.66 -7.53
CA VAL A 36 3.56 -1.16 -6.88
C VAL A 36 2.92 -0.06 -7.74
N PHE A 37 3.66 1.00 -8.08
CA PHE A 37 3.15 2.08 -8.91
C PHE A 37 2.69 1.56 -10.27
N GLY A 38 3.47 0.68 -10.90
CA GLY A 38 3.10 0.06 -12.16
C GLY A 38 1.76 -0.69 -12.07
N ALA A 39 1.50 -1.42 -10.99
CA ALA A 39 0.28 -2.19 -10.80
C ALA A 39 -0.93 -1.31 -10.44
N LEU A 40 -0.73 -0.32 -9.57
CA LEU A 40 -1.81 0.43 -8.90
C LEU A 40 -2.15 1.76 -9.57
N TYR A 41 -1.24 2.37 -10.33
CA TYR A 41 -1.37 3.75 -10.85
C TYR A 41 -2.70 4.03 -11.58
N HIS A 42 -3.11 3.13 -12.48
CA HIS A 42 -4.35 3.34 -13.23
C HIS A 42 -5.61 3.17 -12.36
N LEU A 43 -5.57 2.28 -11.36
CA LEU A 43 -6.67 2.07 -10.44
C LEU A 43 -6.80 3.28 -9.49
N ALA A 44 -5.69 3.73 -8.92
CA ALA A 44 -5.65 4.91 -8.06
C ALA A 44 -6.21 6.16 -8.77
N ARG A 45 -5.83 6.39 -10.03
CA ARG A 45 -6.39 7.48 -10.85
C ARG A 45 -7.87 7.32 -11.18
N LEU A 46 -8.33 6.08 -11.31
CA LEU A 46 -9.72 5.80 -11.61
C LEU A 46 -10.62 6.10 -10.40
N VAL A 47 -10.17 5.75 -9.19
CA VAL A 47 -10.91 5.98 -7.95
C VAL A 47 -10.82 7.43 -7.45
N GLY A 48 -10.00 8.26 -8.09
CA GLY A 48 -9.82 9.66 -7.71
C GLY A 48 -8.86 9.87 -6.55
N ALA A 49 -7.97 8.92 -6.28
CA ALA A 49 -6.92 9.11 -5.28
C ALA A 49 -6.03 10.31 -5.63
N SER A 50 -5.56 11.02 -4.61
CA SER A 50 -4.66 12.17 -4.73
C SER A 50 -3.20 11.73 -4.81
N ALA A 51 -2.82 10.64 -4.14
CA ALA A 51 -1.47 10.08 -4.17
C ALA A 51 -1.45 8.56 -3.94
N ILE A 52 -0.32 7.95 -4.32
CA ILE A 52 0.06 6.60 -3.90
C ILE A 52 1.28 6.73 -3.01
N VAL A 53 1.23 6.14 -1.83
CA VAL A 53 2.34 6.11 -0.89
C VAL A 53 2.81 4.67 -0.72
N VAL A 54 4.13 4.47 -0.72
CA VAL A 54 4.76 3.20 -0.36
C VAL A 54 5.64 3.49 0.84
N GLU A 55 5.27 2.96 1.99
CA GLU A 55 6.07 3.03 3.21
C GLU A 55 6.68 1.67 3.47
N SER A 56 7.94 1.66 3.89
CA SER A 56 8.58 0.49 4.44
C SER A 56 9.35 0.88 5.67
N SER A 57 9.08 0.20 6.77
CA SER A 57 9.82 0.32 8.00
C SER A 57 10.66 -0.94 8.20
N ASP A 58 11.97 -0.73 8.22
CA ASP A 58 12.86 -1.54 9.03
C ASP A 58 13.27 -0.70 10.25
N PHE A 59 14.48 -0.90 10.80
CA PHE A 59 15.04 0.01 11.81
C PHE A 59 14.99 1.51 11.41
N VAL A 60 14.72 1.83 10.14
CA VAL A 60 14.38 3.16 9.61
C VAL A 60 13.04 3.08 8.87
N SER A 61 12.13 4.01 9.12
CA SER A 61 10.97 4.20 8.24
C SER A 61 11.39 4.98 7.00
N GLN A 62 11.05 4.46 5.83
CA GLN A 62 11.26 5.09 4.54
C GLN A 62 9.93 5.13 3.81
N GLY A 63 9.60 6.28 3.22
CA GLY A 63 8.36 6.46 2.48
C GLY A 63 8.59 7.15 1.16
N GLU A 64 7.85 6.70 0.16
CA GLU A 64 7.82 7.29 -1.17
C GLU A 64 6.39 7.62 -1.57
N ARG A 65 6.14 8.89 -1.83
CA ARG A 65 4.82 9.44 -2.15
C ARG A 65 4.81 9.92 -3.59
N LEU A 66 3.93 9.34 -4.40
CA LEU A 66 3.68 9.73 -5.78
C LEU A 66 2.35 10.48 -5.89
N PRO A 67 2.37 11.82 -6.02
CA PRO A 67 1.18 12.60 -6.31
C PRO A 67 0.62 12.24 -7.70
N LEU A 68 -0.69 12.00 -7.81
CA LEU A 68 -1.34 11.67 -9.08
C LEU A 68 -1.71 12.91 -9.90
N GLU A 69 -1.80 14.08 -9.25
CA GLU A 69 -2.08 15.37 -9.87
C GLU A 69 -0.82 16.17 -10.22
N GLY A 70 0.02 15.61 -11.09
CA GLY A 70 1.14 16.34 -11.72
C GLY A 70 2.27 16.76 -10.78
N GLY A 71 2.32 16.21 -9.57
CA GLY A 71 3.45 16.36 -8.66
C GLY A 71 4.63 15.45 -9.05
N GLU A 72 5.80 15.75 -8.50
CA GLU A 72 6.99 14.90 -8.61
C GLU A 72 7.00 13.87 -7.50
N LEU A 73 7.74 12.78 -7.69
CA LEU A 73 7.92 11.76 -6.66
C LEU A 73 8.65 12.37 -5.44
N GLU A 74 8.06 12.20 -4.27
CA GLU A 74 8.58 12.67 -2.99
C GLU A 74 9.13 11.47 -2.19
N SER A 75 10.30 11.62 -1.58
CA SER A 75 10.91 10.58 -0.74
C SER A 75 11.24 11.17 0.63
N TYR A 76 10.93 10.42 1.69
CA TYR A 76 11.24 10.78 3.08
C TYR A 76 11.77 9.58 3.85
N SER A 77 12.49 9.85 4.93
CA SER A 77 13.01 8.83 5.82
C SER A 77 13.05 9.34 7.26
N GLU A 78 12.51 8.57 8.18
CA GLU A 78 12.49 8.88 9.61
C GLU A 78 13.13 7.75 10.42
N LEU A 79 13.98 8.11 11.38
CA LEU A 79 14.58 7.14 12.29
C LEU A 79 13.53 6.76 13.34
N GLU A 80 13.00 5.55 13.21
CA GLU A 80 12.06 4.98 14.18
C GLU A 80 12.81 4.08 15.16
N SER A 81 12.50 4.17 16.45
CA SER A 81 13.09 3.28 17.46
C SER A 81 12.19 2.07 17.72
N TYR A 82 12.11 1.14 16.77
CA TYR A 82 11.37 -0.11 17.00
C TYR A 82 12.18 -1.10 17.85
N SER A 83 11.46 -1.81 18.73
CA SER A 83 11.98 -2.98 19.43
C SER A 83 11.87 -4.22 18.55
N GLU A 84 13.04 -4.72 18.13
CA GLU A 84 13.31 -6.07 17.62
C GLU A 84 12.61 -6.53 16.31
N ARG A 85 13.38 -6.51 15.21
CA ARG A 85 13.31 -7.42 14.03
C ARG A 85 11.99 -7.54 13.27
N GLU A 86 11.11 -6.56 13.40
CA GLU A 86 9.93 -6.45 12.56
C GLU A 86 10.26 -5.68 11.28
N TRP A 87 9.71 -6.11 10.16
CA TRP A 87 9.73 -5.38 8.90
C TRP A 87 8.30 -5.24 8.40
N ILE A 88 7.92 -4.02 8.03
CA ILE A 88 6.58 -3.74 7.49
C ILE A 88 6.75 -2.97 6.19
N CYS A 89 5.92 -3.28 5.20
CA CYS A 89 5.77 -2.49 3.98
C CYS A 89 4.29 -2.28 3.69
N GLU A 90 3.87 -1.03 3.55
CA GLU A 90 2.50 -0.62 3.34
C GLU A 90 2.39 0.16 2.04
N VAL A 91 1.27 -0.05 1.34
CA VAL A 91 0.89 0.69 0.16
C VAL A 91 -0.43 1.36 0.46
N ILE A 92 -0.42 2.68 0.41
CA ILE A 92 -1.50 3.54 0.86
C ILE A 92 -1.98 4.38 -0.32
N LEU A 93 -3.30 4.52 -0.44
CA LEU A 93 -3.93 5.50 -1.31
C LEU A 93 -4.39 6.68 -0.47
N GLU A 94 -3.97 7.89 -0.84
CA GLU A 94 -4.50 9.12 -0.27
C GLU A 94 -5.72 9.60 -1.07
N ASP A 95 -6.73 10.12 -0.40
CA ASP A 95 -7.84 10.85 -1.00
C ASP A 95 -7.59 12.38 -0.94
N GLU A 96 -8.33 13.17 -1.71
CA GLU A 96 -8.30 14.65 -1.63
C GLU A 96 -8.72 15.18 -0.25
N GLY A 97 -9.54 14.42 0.49
CA GLY A 97 -9.94 14.75 1.86
C GLY A 97 -8.86 14.54 2.92
N GLY A 98 -7.67 14.06 2.56
CA GLY A 98 -6.60 13.70 3.49
C GLY A 98 -6.83 12.37 4.20
N CYS A 99 -7.70 11.52 3.64
CA CYS A 99 -7.90 10.15 4.11
C CYS A 99 -6.82 9.24 3.52
N GLU A 100 -6.30 8.32 4.33
CA GLU A 100 -5.31 7.31 3.94
C GLU A 100 -5.92 5.92 4.00
N VAL A 101 -5.80 5.16 2.91
CA VAL A 101 -6.31 3.79 2.80
C VAL A 101 -5.18 2.83 2.48
N THR A 102 -4.83 1.99 3.45
CA THR A 102 -3.90 0.88 3.21
C THR A 102 -4.57 -0.15 2.30
N VAL A 103 -4.03 -0.33 1.10
CA VAL A 103 -4.56 -1.28 0.09
C VAL A 103 -3.74 -2.56 -0.02
N LEU A 104 -2.48 -2.53 0.44
CA LEU A 104 -1.61 -3.69 0.60
C LEU A 104 -0.70 -3.43 1.79
N ALA A 105 -0.53 -4.43 2.65
CA ALA A 105 0.46 -4.40 3.71
C ALA A 105 1.12 -5.79 3.83
N VAL A 106 2.43 -5.80 3.96
CA VAL A 106 3.23 -7.00 4.19
C VAL A 106 4.02 -6.80 5.46
N ARG A 107 3.86 -7.71 6.40
CA ARG A 107 4.54 -7.70 7.69
C ARG A 107 5.38 -8.96 7.82
N TYR A 108 6.58 -8.81 8.36
CA TYR A 108 7.44 -9.91 8.78
C TYR A 108 7.82 -9.73 10.24
N SER A 109 7.54 -10.75 11.05
CA SER A 109 7.92 -10.81 12.46
C SER A 109 8.70 -12.08 12.75
N ASP A 110 9.79 -11.96 13.52
CA ASP A 110 10.62 -13.10 13.95
C ASP A 110 9.78 -14.04 14.84
N GLY A 111 9.32 -15.16 14.28
CA GLY A 111 8.50 -16.18 14.96
C GLY A 111 7.11 -16.38 14.39
N GLU A 112 6.51 -15.37 13.76
CA GLU A 112 5.19 -15.46 13.11
C GLU A 112 5.32 -15.61 11.58
N GLY A 113 6.46 -15.17 11.01
CA GLY A 113 6.71 -15.24 9.58
C GLY A 113 6.09 -14.06 8.84
N PHE A 114 5.74 -14.26 7.56
CA PHE A 114 5.11 -13.24 6.74
C PHE A 114 3.58 -13.25 6.90
N GLU A 115 3.01 -12.07 7.10
CA GLU A 115 1.58 -11.81 7.02
C GLU A 115 1.31 -10.81 5.88
N VAL A 116 0.23 -11.03 5.12
CA VAL A 116 -0.14 -10.17 3.99
C VAL A 116 -1.60 -9.77 4.13
N PHE A 117 -1.85 -8.49 4.02
CA PHE A 117 -3.17 -7.89 3.87
C PHE A 117 -3.24 -7.22 2.51
N TYR A 118 -4.35 -7.37 1.79
CA TYR A 118 -4.63 -6.56 0.62
C TYR A 118 -6.14 -6.40 0.40
N MET A 119 -6.51 -5.36 -0.33
CA MET A 119 -7.86 -5.14 -0.85
C MET A 119 -7.91 -5.50 -2.33
N GLU A 120 -8.95 -6.21 -2.77
CA GLU A 120 -9.19 -6.41 -4.20
C GLU A 120 -9.60 -5.08 -4.86
N ALA A 121 -9.37 -4.95 -6.17
CA ALA A 121 -9.70 -3.74 -6.92
C ALA A 121 -11.17 -3.34 -6.78
N GLY A 122 -12.07 -4.34 -6.69
CA GLY A 122 -13.49 -4.12 -6.42
C GLY A 122 -13.74 -3.49 -5.05
N GLU A 123 -13.04 -3.94 -4.01
CA GLU A 123 -13.15 -3.38 -2.66
C GLU A 123 -12.61 -1.93 -2.60
N ILE A 124 -11.51 -1.66 -3.30
CA ILE A 124 -10.94 -0.31 -3.41
C ILE A 124 -11.95 0.62 -4.12
N LEU A 125 -12.53 0.16 -5.24
CA LEU A 125 -13.55 0.91 -5.97
C LEU A 125 -14.78 1.20 -5.09
N GLU A 126 -15.30 0.18 -4.40
CA GLU A 126 -16.47 0.34 -3.51
C GLU A 126 -16.18 1.33 -2.37
N SER A 127 -15.00 1.24 -1.76
CA SER A 127 -14.54 2.13 -0.68
C SER A 127 -14.53 3.61 -1.12
N PHE A 128 -13.88 3.91 -2.24
CA PHE A 128 -13.78 5.29 -2.73
C PHE A 128 -15.11 5.80 -3.31
N LEU A 129 -15.90 4.95 -4.00
CA LEU A 129 -17.20 5.35 -4.54
C LEU A 129 -18.26 5.58 -3.46
N ALA A 130 -18.14 4.92 -2.31
CA ALA A 130 -19.01 5.18 -1.16
C ALA A 130 -18.78 6.57 -0.55
N GLY A 131 -17.65 7.22 -0.86
CA GLY A 131 -17.29 8.55 -0.37
C GLY A 131 -16.83 8.56 1.09
N ASP A 132 -16.55 7.40 1.67
CA ASP A 132 -15.97 7.26 3.01
C ASP A 132 -14.84 6.21 3.02
N PRO A 133 -13.72 6.50 2.33
CA PRO A 133 -12.63 5.55 2.22
C PRO A 133 -11.94 5.25 3.56
N CYS A 134 -12.14 6.06 4.61
CA CYS A 134 -11.47 5.93 5.91
C CYS A 134 -12.09 4.86 6.83
N ASP A 135 -13.31 4.45 6.52
CA ASP A 135 -14.01 3.31 7.14
C ASP A 135 -13.68 1.98 6.45
N SER A 136 -12.70 1.98 5.54
CA SER A 136 -12.25 0.78 4.84
C SER A 136 -11.53 -0.23 5.74
N ARG A 137 -11.40 -1.46 5.22
CA ARG A 137 -10.67 -2.54 5.88
C ARG A 137 -9.23 -2.11 6.15
N ARG A 138 -8.73 -2.45 7.32
CA ARG A 138 -7.35 -2.19 7.74
C ARG A 138 -6.58 -3.50 7.93
N PRO A 139 -5.24 -3.47 7.87
CA PRO A 139 -4.42 -4.59 8.29
C PRO A 139 -4.81 -5.05 9.71
N PRO A 140 -4.89 -6.38 9.97
CA PRO A 140 -5.39 -6.90 11.24
C PRO A 140 -4.47 -6.61 12.44
N TRP A 141 -3.23 -6.19 12.18
CA TRP A 141 -2.24 -5.82 13.18
C TRP A 141 -2.21 -4.31 13.50
N GLU A 142 -2.96 -3.48 12.78
CA GLU A 142 -3.13 -2.08 13.16
C GLU A 142 -4.16 -1.95 14.30
N GLU A 143 -3.83 -1.18 15.34
CA GLU A 143 -4.81 -0.78 16.35
C GLU A 143 -5.81 0.21 15.74
N PRO A 144 -7.11 0.12 16.08
CA PRO A 144 -8.07 1.14 15.67
C PRO A 144 -7.68 2.51 16.26
N PRO A 145 -7.96 3.61 15.56
CA PRO A 145 -7.66 4.94 16.07
C PRO A 145 -8.40 5.17 17.40
N PRO A 146 -7.81 5.91 18.35
CA PRO A 146 -8.47 6.19 19.62
C PRO A 146 -9.78 6.95 19.38
N GLU A 147 -10.85 6.49 20.04
CA GLU A 147 -12.20 7.11 20.03
C GLU A 147 -12.24 8.53 20.62
#